data_AF-A0A5Q4E0W0-F1
#
_entry.id   AF-A0A5Q4E0W0-F1
#
_cell.length_a   1.000
_cell.length_b   1.000
_cell.length_c   1.000
_cell.angle_alpha   90.00
_cell.angle_beta   90.00
_cell.angle_gamma   90.00
#
_symmetry.space_group_name_H-M   'P 1'
#
loop_
_entity.id
_entity.type
_entity.pdbx_description
1 polymer ?
#
loop_
_entity_poly.entity_id
_entity_poly.type
_entity_poly.pdbx_seq_one_letter_code
_entity_poly.pdbx_strand_id
1 'polypeptide(L)'
;LYPPTSPSPTPTPEPPPSGNRQRRVVTDGESTSVFDGPGTEFGFLRDVPNGSIVTITGRESGNWSELADGGWIFSLWLDEL
;
A
#
# COMPACT_ATOMS: atom_id res chain seq x y z
N LEU A 1 8.82 -32.51 1.54
CA LEU A 1 9.57 -31.43 2.22
C LEU A 1 9.13 -30.12 1.57
N TYR A 2 8.41 -29.26 2.29
CA TYR A 2 7.98 -27.95 1.78
C TYR A 2 9.20 -27.01 1.70
N PRO A 3 9.35 -26.16 0.66
CA PRO A 3 10.42 -25.17 0.64
C PRO A 3 10.22 -24.10 1.72
N PRO A 4 11.31 -23.46 2.19
CA PRO A 4 11.28 -22.53 3.30
C PRO A 4 10.62 -21.20 2.94
N THR A 5 10.16 -20.53 3.99
CA THR A 5 9.51 -19.22 4.06
C THR A 5 10.19 -18.14 3.21
N SER A 6 9.37 -17.37 2.52
CA SER A 6 9.72 -16.15 1.79
C SER A 6 10.72 -15.28 2.58
N PRO A 7 11.78 -14.74 1.96
CA PRO A 7 12.63 -13.77 2.63
C PRO A 7 11.80 -12.51 2.91
N SER A 8 11.57 -12.20 4.18
CA SER A 8 11.13 -10.86 4.57
C SER A 8 12.26 -9.90 4.17
N PRO A 9 12.05 -8.97 3.22
CA PRO A 9 13.04 -7.93 2.98
C PRO A 9 13.14 -7.13 4.29
N THR A 10 14.33 -7.08 4.88
CA THR A 10 14.60 -6.18 6.00
C THR A 10 14.15 -4.78 5.59
N PRO A 11 13.23 -4.13 6.32
CA PRO A 11 12.87 -2.76 6.01
C PRO A 11 14.14 -1.92 6.15
N THR A 12 14.63 -1.41 5.03
CA THR A 12 15.62 -0.33 5.07
C THR A 12 14.94 0.82 5.83
N PRO A 13 15.58 1.45 6.84
CA PRO A 13 14.99 2.59 7.53
C PRO A 13 14.79 3.70 6.50
N GLU A 14 13.56 3.84 6.04
CA GLU A 14 13.19 4.82 5.04
C GLU A 14 13.17 6.21 5.67
N PRO A 15 13.50 7.26 4.90
CA PRO A 15 13.39 8.64 5.35
C PRO A 15 12.04 8.92 6.03
N PRO A 16 12.02 9.83 7.03
CA PRO A 16 10.79 10.18 7.72
C PRO A 16 9.73 10.62 6.71
N PRO A 17 8.47 10.17 6.87
CA PRO A 17 7.40 10.47 5.93
C PRO A 17 7.28 11.98 5.75
N SER A 18 7.38 12.44 4.51
CA SER A 18 7.27 13.85 4.13
C SER A 18 5.81 14.30 4.19
N GLY A 19 5.24 14.32 5.39
CA GLY A 19 3.87 14.71 5.67
C GLY A 19 2.84 13.70 5.16
N ASN A 20 1.89 13.35 6.01
CA ASN A 20 0.73 12.59 5.59
C ASN A 20 -0.09 13.39 4.56
N ARG A 21 -0.53 12.72 3.48
CA ARG A 21 -1.33 13.34 2.41
C ARG A 21 -2.56 12.50 2.12
N GLN A 22 -3.66 13.16 1.77
CA GLN A 22 -4.86 12.46 1.35
C GLN A 22 -4.82 12.19 -0.15
N ARG A 23 -5.29 11.02 -0.56
CA ARG A 23 -5.43 10.58 -1.95
C ARG A 23 -6.78 9.91 -2.14
N ARG A 24 -7.34 10.04 -3.33
CA ARG A 24 -8.57 9.34 -3.73
C ARG A 24 -8.20 8.00 -4.35
N VAL A 25 -8.88 6.94 -3.94
CA VAL A 25 -8.79 5.63 -4.61
C VAL A 25 -9.64 5.68 -5.88
N VAL A 26 -8.99 5.57 -7.03
CA VAL A 26 -9.62 5.57 -8.35
C VAL A 26 -9.22 4.28 -9.07
N THR A 27 -10.13 3.33 -9.07
CA THR A 27 -10.08 2.02 -9.76
C THR A 27 -11.12 1.98 -10.89
N ASP A 28 -11.25 0.86 -11.59
CA ASP A 28 -12.29 0.61 -12.61
C ASP A 28 -13.73 0.42 -12.06
N GLY A 29 -14.00 0.91 -10.86
CA GLY A 29 -15.30 0.81 -10.17
C GLY A 29 -15.39 -0.28 -9.11
N GLU A 30 -14.40 -1.17 -9.03
CA GLU A 30 -14.30 -2.21 -7.99
C GLU A 30 -13.45 -1.78 -6.79
N SER A 31 -13.51 -2.53 -5.69
CA SER A 31 -12.60 -2.33 -4.56
C SER A 31 -11.17 -2.75 -4.92
N THR A 32 -10.19 -2.14 -4.27
CA THR A 32 -8.78 -2.54 -4.37
C THR A 32 -8.26 -3.06 -3.04
N SER A 33 -7.35 -4.01 -3.09
CA SER A 33 -6.84 -4.68 -1.89
C SER A 33 -5.63 -3.96 -1.31
N VAL A 34 -5.56 -3.95 0.02
CA VAL A 34 -4.45 -3.44 0.82
C VAL A 34 -3.70 -4.62 1.43
N PHE A 35 -2.38 -4.58 1.38
CA PHE A 35 -1.50 -5.65 1.84
C PHE A 35 -0.58 -5.16 2.98
N ASP A 36 -0.04 -6.11 3.74
CA ASP A 36 0.89 -5.86 4.86
C ASP A 36 2.29 -5.41 4.40
N GLY A 37 2.53 -5.43 3.09
CA GLY A 37 3.77 -4.96 2.46
C GLY A 37 3.56 -4.59 0.99
N PRO A 38 4.59 -4.06 0.33
CA PRO A 38 4.51 -3.51 -1.04
C PRO A 38 4.45 -4.61 -2.11
N GLY A 39 3.35 -5.37 -2.15
CA GLY A 39 3.18 -6.46 -3.09
C GLY A 39 2.02 -7.39 -2.75
N THR A 40 1.53 -8.11 -3.76
CA THR A 40 0.50 -9.15 -3.56
C THR A 40 1.07 -10.43 -2.94
N GLU A 41 2.40 -10.58 -2.87
CA GLU A 41 3.04 -11.66 -2.11
C GLU A 41 3.00 -11.47 -0.58
N PHE A 42 2.63 -10.28 -0.10
CA PHE A 42 2.43 -10.00 1.32
C PHE A 42 1.01 -10.38 1.77
N GLY A 43 0.79 -10.40 3.09
CA GLY A 43 -0.52 -10.74 3.66
C GLY A 43 -1.59 -9.72 3.25
N PHE A 44 -2.76 -10.22 2.82
CA PHE A 44 -3.94 -9.36 2.61
C PHE A 44 -4.44 -8.80 3.95
N LEU A 45 -4.75 -7.50 3.98
CA LEU A 45 -5.30 -6.81 5.15
C LEU A 45 -6.79 -6.51 4.99
N ARG A 46 -7.16 -5.78 3.93
CA ARG A 46 -8.54 -5.37 3.67
C ARG A 46 -8.74 -4.93 2.23
N ASP A 47 -10.00 -4.77 1.84
CA ASP A 47 -10.39 -4.06 0.62
C ASP A 47 -10.76 -2.60 0.91
N VAL A 48 -10.50 -1.74 -0.08
CA VAL A 48 -10.84 -0.33 -0.09
C VAL A 48 -11.72 -0.04 -1.30
N PRO A 49 -12.99 0.39 -1.12
CA PRO A 49 -13.88 0.70 -2.21
C PRO A 49 -13.36 1.82 -3.11
N ASN A 50 -13.71 1.78 -4.40
CA ASN A 50 -13.54 2.89 -5.32
C ASN A 50 -14.12 4.20 -4.74
N GLY A 51 -13.44 5.32 -4.94
CA GLY A 51 -13.83 6.64 -4.47
C GLY A 51 -13.50 6.93 -3.01
N SER A 52 -13.01 5.93 -2.25
CA SER A 52 -12.56 6.13 -0.87
C SER A 52 -11.40 7.12 -0.79
N ILE A 53 -11.32 7.88 0.30
CA ILE A 53 -10.16 8.72 0.60
C ILE A 53 -9.26 7.98 1.58
N VAL A 54 -7.99 7.82 1.21
CA VAL A 54 -6.95 7.22 2.05
C VAL A 54 -5.90 8.26 2.39
N THR A 55 -5.23 8.08 3.52
CA THR A 55 -4.09 8.90 3.90
C THR A 55 -2.82 8.11 3.64
N ILE A 56 -1.92 8.64 2.82
CA ILE A 56 -0.59 8.08 2.57
C ILE A 56 0.45 8.77 3.45
N THR A 57 1.50 8.06 3.79
CA THR A 57 2.66 8.61 4.54
C THR A 57 3.65 9.33 3.62
N GLY A 58 3.54 9.12 2.31
CA GLY A 58 4.54 9.57 1.33
C GLY A 58 5.70 8.59 1.17
N ARG A 59 5.68 7.44 1.87
CA ARG A 59 6.55 6.29 1.60
C ARG A 59 6.03 5.53 0.39
N GLU A 60 6.96 5.18 -0.49
CA GLU A 60 6.69 4.44 -1.72
C GLU A 60 7.75 3.35 -1.91
N SER A 61 7.31 2.18 -2.37
CA SER A 61 8.19 1.05 -2.69
C SER A 61 7.73 0.41 -3.99
N GLY A 62 8.47 0.66 -5.07
CA GLY A 62 8.06 0.24 -6.41
C GLY A 62 6.76 0.93 -6.83
N ASN A 63 5.73 0.13 -7.14
CA ASN A 63 4.41 0.62 -7.54
C ASN A 63 3.42 0.67 -6.36
N TRP A 64 3.90 0.70 -5.12
CA TRP A 64 3.06 0.67 -3.92
C TRP A 64 3.31 1.90 -3.05
N SER A 65 2.23 2.42 -2.47
CA SER A 65 2.25 3.52 -1.50
C SER A 65 1.85 3.00 -0.12
N GLU A 66 2.56 3.44 0.92
CA GLU A 66 2.19 3.14 2.31
C GLU A 66 1.07 4.08 2.77
N LEU A 67 0.03 3.47 3.35
CA LEU A 67 -1.06 4.12 4.04
C LEU A 67 -0.64 4.47 5.48
N ALA A 68 -1.19 5.53 6.04
CA ALA A 68 -0.95 5.95 7.42
C ALA A 68 -1.36 4.89 8.47
N ASP A 69 -2.18 3.91 8.09
CA ASP A 69 -2.61 2.78 8.93
C ASP A 69 -1.63 1.58 8.85
N GLY A 70 -0.53 1.70 8.09
CA GLY A 70 0.51 0.67 7.95
C GLY A 70 0.32 -0.31 6.77
N GLY A 71 -0.82 -0.27 6.09
CA GLY A 71 -1.07 -1.07 4.89
C GLY A 71 -0.49 -0.46 3.61
N TRP A 72 -0.35 -1.26 2.57
CA TRP A 72 0.17 -0.86 1.27
C TRP A 72 -0.89 -1.02 0.18
N ILE A 73 -1.03 0.01 -0.65
CA ILE A 73 -1.97 0.06 -1.77
C ILE A 73 -1.21 0.34 -3.07
N PHE A 74 -1.68 -0.22 -4.19
CA PHE A 74 -1.04 -0.03 -5.48
C PHE A 74 -1.18 1.43 -5.92
N SER A 75 -0.07 2.13 -6.13
CA SER A 75 0.00 3.57 -6.38
C SER A 75 -0.75 4.00 -7.63
N LEU A 76 -0.92 3.10 -8.62
CA LEU A 76 -1.70 3.39 -9.84
C LEU A 76 -3.16 3.73 -9.53
N TRP A 77 -3.69 3.24 -8.42
CA TRP A 77 -5.07 3.50 -7.99
C TRP A 77 -5.20 4.79 -7.17
N LEU A 78 -4.13 5.55 -6.96
CA LEU A 78 -4.16 6.76 -6.13
C LEU A 78 -4.12 8.02 -6.99
N ASP A 79 -5.22 8.78 -6.95
CA ASP A 79 -5.32 10.10 -7.57
C ASP A 79 -5.20 11.22 -6.53
N GLU A 80 -4.83 12.42 -6.96
CA GLU A 80 -4.88 13.60 -6.11
C GLU A 80 -6.34 14.01 -5.83
N LEU A 81 -6.58 14.81 -4.78
CA LEU A 81 -7.91 15.23 -4.37
C LEU A 81 -8.45 16.41 -5.18
#